data_AF-A0A1H3G819-F1
#
_entry.id   AF-A0A1H3G819-F1
#
_cell.length_a   1.000
_cell.length_b   1.000
_cell.length_c   1.000
_cell.angle_alpha   90.00
_cell.angle_beta   90.00
_cell.angle_gamma   90.00
#
_symmetry.space_group_name_H-M   'P 1'
#
loop_
_entity.id
_entity.type
_entity.pdbx_description
1 polymer ?
#
loop_
_entity_poly.entity_id
_entity_poly.type
_entity_poly.pdbx_seq_one_letter_code
_entity_poly.pdbx_strand_id
1 'polypeptide(L)' 'MNGIQRTANQVVAHFKQGLSAEALSSLSPSDFDRLTVLIKDALSRDREEVADQLEALARKIKADIEEFDLSL' A
#
# COMPACT_ATOMS: atom_id res chain seq x y z
N MET A 1 -10.57 -12.15 2.59
CA MET A 1 -10.39 -10.92 1.78
C MET A 1 -9.15 -10.18 2.28
N ASN A 2 -8.15 -9.97 1.43
CA ASN A 2 -6.91 -9.23 1.76
C ASN A 2 -7.25 -7.76 2.09
N GLY A 3 -6.65 -7.18 3.14
CA GLY A 3 -6.87 -5.79 3.55
C GLY A 3 -6.64 -4.78 2.43
N ILE A 4 -5.64 -5.04 1.57
CA ILE A 4 -5.34 -4.20 0.39
C ILE A 4 -6.53 -4.16 -0.59
N GLN A 5 -7.18 -5.30 -0.84
CA GLN A 5 -8.36 -5.36 -1.71
C GLN A 5 -9.54 -4.58 -1.13
N ARG A 6 -9.73 -4.63 0.19
CA ARG A 6 -10.79 -3.87 0.87
C ARG A 6 -10.55 -2.37 0.72
N THR A 7 -9.35 -1.90 0.99
CA THR A 7 -8.98 -0.48 0.87
C THR A 7 -9.11 0.01 -0.57
N ALA A 8 -8.62 -0.76 -1.55
CA ALA A 8 -8.75 -0.39 -2.97
C ALA A 8 -10.22 -0.24 -3.39
N ASN A 9 -11.08 -1.17 -2.99
CA ASN A 9 -12.52 -1.09 -3.28
C ASN A 9 -13.18 0.12 -2.61
N GLN A 10 -12.79 0.47 -1.38
CA GLN A 10 -13.31 1.64 -0.67
C GLN A 10 -12.90 2.95 -1.37
N VAL A 11 -11.64 3.07 -1.79
CA VAL A 11 -11.16 4.25 -2.53
C VAL A 11 -11.92 4.41 -3.84
N VAL A 12 -12.11 3.32 -4.59
CA VAL A 12 -12.89 3.35 -5.84
C VAL A 12 -14.36 3.69 -5.59
N ALA A 13 -14.96 3.18 -4.51
CA ALA A 13 -16.34 3.53 -4.14
C ALA A 13 -16.49 5.02 -3.80
N HIS A 14 -15.56 5.58 -3.01
CA HIS A 14 -15.53 7.01 -2.72
C HIS A 14 -15.31 7.86 -3.97
N PHE A 15 -14.42 7.41 -4.88
CA PHE A 15 -14.21 8.08 -6.16
C PHE A 15 -15.51 8.13 -6.99
N LYS A 16 -16.23 7.01 -7.08
CA LYS A 16 -17.54 6.95 -7.78
C LYS A 16 -18.58 7.88 -7.17
N GLN A 17 -18.61 8.00 -5.84
CA GLN A 17 -19.55 8.91 -5.14
C GLN A 17 -19.26 10.39 -5.42
N GLY A 18 -18.01 10.74 -5.76
CA GLY A 18 -17.60 12.11 -6.10
C GLY A 18 -17.87 12.50 -7.55
N LEU A 19 -18.28 11.57 -8.41
CA LEU A 19 -18.51 11.83 -9.83
C LEU A 19 -19.96 12.25 -10.10
N SER A 20 -20.14 13.14 -11.09
CA SER A 20 -21.45 13.43 -11.64
C SER A 20 -21.98 12.22 -12.42
N ALA A 21 -23.30 12.14 -12.61
CA ALA A 21 -23.92 11.06 -13.40
C ALA A 21 -23.40 11.00 -14.85
N GLU A 22 -23.11 12.17 -15.45
CA GLU A 22 -22.53 12.29 -16.79
C GLU A 22 -21.09 11.74 -16.84
N ALA A 23 -20.27 12.06 -15.85
CA ALA A 23 -18.92 11.52 -15.74
C ALA A 23 -18.94 10.00 -15.52
N LEU A 24 -19.86 9.49 -14.67
CA LEU A 24 -20.02 8.05 -14.44
C LEU A 24 -20.43 7.30 -15.71
N SER A 25 -21.28 7.89 -16.55
CA SER A 25 -21.74 7.28 -17.79
C SER A 25 -20.70 7.34 -18.92
N SER A 26 -19.73 8.25 -18.83
CA SER A 26 -18.56 8.28 -19.71
C SER A 26 -17.50 7.23 -19.37
N LEU A 27 -17.52 6.69 -18.15
CA LEU A 27 -16.54 5.72 -17.65
C LEU A 27 -17.06 4.29 -17.76
N SER A 28 -16.18 3.40 -18.21
CA SER A 28 -16.47 1.97 -18.31
C SER A 28 -16.16 1.24 -17.01
N PRO A 29 -16.77 0.06 -16.75
CA PRO A 29 -16.38 -0.80 -15.63
C PRO A 29 -14.87 -1.11 -15.61
N SER A 30 -14.24 -1.29 -16.78
CA SER A 30 -12.82 -1.56 -16.90
C SER A 30 -11.92 -0.41 -16.43
N ASP A 31 -12.38 0.83 -16.49
CA ASP A 31 -11.63 1.99 -15.96
C ASP A 31 -11.50 1.91 -14.44
N PHE A 32 -12.58 1.47 -13.77
CA PHE A 32 -12.58 1.29 -12.32
C PHE A 32 -11.79 0.04 -11.89
N ASP A 33 -11.80 -1.02 -12.70
CA ASP A 33 -10.96 -2.19 -12.45
C ASP A 33 -9.47 -1.83 -12.57
N ARG A 34 -9.11 -1.05 -13.59
CA ARG A 34 -7.74 -0.53 -13.75
C ARG A 34 -7.32 0.37 -12.58
N LEU A 35 -8.21 1.26 -12.14
CA LEU A 35 -7.98 2.08 -10.95
C LEU A 35 -7.77 1.22 -9.70
N THR A 36 -8.58 0.17 -9.52
CA THR A 36 -8.43 -0.80 -8.42
C THR A 36 -7.05 -1.46 -8.46
N VAL A 37 -6.59 -1.92 -9.62
CA VAL A 37 -5.27 -2.53 -9.79
C VAL A 37 -4.15 -1.55 -9.43
N LEU A 38 -4.22 -0.30 -9.90
CA LEU A 38 -3.22 0.72 -9.61
C LEU A 38 -3.13 1.03 -8.10
N ILE A 39 -4.27 1.15 -7.42
CA ILE A 39 -4.30 1.37 -5.97
C ILE A 39 -3.70 0.18 -5.22
N LYS A 40 -4.00 -1.05 -5.65
CA LYS A 40 -3.43 -2.25 -5.03
C LYS A 40 -1.92 -2.32 -5.20
N ASP A 41 -1.41 -1.96 -6.38
CA ASP A 41 0.03 -1.93 -6.67
C ASP A 41 0.74 -0.92 -5.77
N ALA A 42 0.23 0.32 -5.69
CA ALA A 42 0.78 1.35 -4.82
C ALA A 42 0.80 0.94 -3.34
N LEU A 43 -0.32 0.43 -2.81
CA LEU A 43 -0.41 -0.04 -1.43
C LEU A 43 0.51 -1.23 -1.13
N SER A 44 0.85 -2.04 -2.14
CA SER A 44 1.77 -3.16 -1.98
C SER A 44 3.21 -2.67 -1.91
N ARG A 45 3.59 -1.71 -2.75
CA ARG A 45 4.94 -1.09 -2.75
C ARG A 45 5.24 -0.36 -1.44
N ASP A 46 4.30 0.46 -0.95
CA ASP A 46 4.48 1.18 0.33
C ASP A 46 4.72 0.20 1.49
N ARG A 47 4.06 -0.96 1.47
CA ARG A 47 4.23 -2.00 2.49
C ARG A 47 5.58 -2.69 2.39
N GLU A 48 6.06 -2.94 1.18
CA GLU A 48 7.38 -3.51 0.94
C GLU A 48 8.47 -2.55 1.42
N GLU A 49 8.37 -1.26 1.09
CA GLU A 49 9.31 -0.23 1.54
C GLU A 49 9.36 -0.13 3.07
N VAL A 50 8.20 -0.15 3.74
CA VAL A 50 8.15 -0.15 5.21
C VAL A 50 8.76 -1.42 5.80
N ALA A 51 8.54 -2.58 5.18
CA ALA A 51 9.14 -3.84 5.64
C ALA A 51 10.67 -3.79 5.53
N ASP A 52 11.21 -3.28 4.42
CA ASP A 52 12.65 -3.11 4.22
C ASP A 52 13.27 -2.17 5.26
N GLN A 53 12.59 -1.05 5.57
CA GLN A 53 13.03 -0.12 6.60
C GLN A 53 13.04 -0.76 8.00
N LEU A 54 12.01 -1.56 8.33
CA LEU A 54 11.96 -2.30 9.58
C LEU A 54 13.05 -3.37 9.66
N GLU A 55 13.35 -4.06 8.57
CA GLU A 55 14.45 -5.02 8.52
C GLU A 55 15.80 -4.32 8.70
N ALA A 56 16.03 -3.20 8.01
CA ALA A 56 17.24 -2.40 8.17
C ALA A 56 17.42 -1.92 9.63
N LEU A 57 16.34 -1.47 10.27
CA LEU A 57 16.35 -1.10 11.68
C LEU A 57 16.67 -2.29 12.59
N ALA A 58 16.05 -3.46 12.35
CA ALA A 58 16.31 -4.68 13.12
C ALA A 58 17.77 -5.13 12.99
N ARG A 59 18.35 -5.06 11.79
CA ARG A 59 19.77 -5.35 11.54
C ARG A 59 20.69 -4.40 12.30
N LYS A 60 20.37 -3.10 12.30
CA LYS A 60 21.14 -2.10 13.05
C LYS A 60 21.11 -2.38 14.55
N ILE A 61 19.92 -2.58 15.13
CA ILE A 61 19.76 -2.89 16.55
C ILE A 61 20.57 -4.13 16.93
N LYS A 62 20.55 -5.18 16.08
CA LYS A 62 21.35 -6.38 16.31
C LYS A 62 22.84 -6.09 16.33
N ALA A 63 23.35 -5.34 15.34
CA ALA A 63 24.76 -4.97 15.27
C ALA A 63 25.19 -4.15 16.50
N ASP A 64 24.37 -3.18 16.92
CA ASP A 64 24.65 -2.35 18.10
C ASP A 64 24.74 -3.20 19.39
N ILE A 65 23.92 -4.25 19.52
CA ILE A 65 23.98 -5.20 20.66
C ILE A 65 25.24 -6.07 20.60
N GLU A 66 25.57 -6.61 19.43
CA GLU A 66 26.74 -7.49 19.25
C GLU A 66 28.07 -6.73 19.42
N GLU A 67 28.16 -5.45 19.03
CA GLU A 67 29.32 -4.60 19.30
C GLU A 67 29.50 -4.26 20.79
N PHE A 68 28.39 -4.15 21.54
CA PHE A 68 28.43 -3.89 22.97
C PHE A 68 28.97 -5.08 23.78
N ASP A 69 28.70 -6.31 23.33
CA ASP A 69 29.16 -7.55 23.97
C ASP A 69 30.67 -7.81 23.74
N LEU A 70 31.23 -7.32 22.63
CA LEU A 70 32.67 -7.43 22.30
C LEU A 70 33.55 -6.40 23.04
N SER A 71 32.93 -5.42 23.71
CA SER A 71 33.62 -4.31 24.39
C SER A 71 33.75 -4.50 25.90
N LEU A 72 33.27 -5.63 26.46
CA LEU A 72 33.32 -6.04 27.87
C LEU A 72 34.38 -7.13 28.12
#